data_AF-A0A1H9LBM3-F1
#
_entry.id   AF-A0A1H9LBM3-F1
#
_cell.length_a   1.000
_cell.length_b   1.000
_cell.length_c   1.000
_cell.angle_alpha   90.00
_cell.angle_beta   90.00
_cell.angle_gamma   90.00
#
_symmetry.space_group_name_H-M   'P 1'
#
loop_
_entity.id
_entity.type
_entity.pdbx_description
1 polymer ?
#
loop_
_entity_poly.entity_id
_entity_poly.type
_entity_poly.pdbx_seq_one_letter_code
_entity_poly.pdbx_strand_id
1 'polypeptide(L)'
;MMKVDPAIDLVVYGREACHLCEQMVQALKQHQSRLSFDFQVIDIDTDSQLVSRYNDKVPVLMSLSGQKEICRYYLDTSALDDYLASFR
;
A
#
# COMPACT_ATOMS: atom_id res chain seq x y z
N MET A 1 -14.96 2.27 20.45
CA MET A 1 -14.09 1.08 20.46
C MET A 1 -13.27 1.09 19.19
N MET A 2 -12.05 1.61 19.22
CA MET A 2 -11.10 1.57 18.11
C MET A 2 -9.77 1.20 18.74
N LYS A 3 -9.47 -0.10 18.82
CA LYS A 3 -8.11 -0.53 19.10
C LYS A 3 -7.33 -0.21 17.84
N VAL A 4 -6.55 0.87 17.86
CA VAL A 4 -5.45 1.02 16.92
C VAL A 4 -4.35 0.11 17.49
N ASP A 5 -4.33 -1.13 17.04
CA ASP A 5 -3.16 -1.97 17.25
C ASP A 5 -1.98 -1.25 16.55
N PRO A 6 -0.72 -1.39 17.02
CA PRO A 6 0.45 -0.84 16.34
C PRO A 6 0.74 -1.66 15.07
N ALA A 7 -0.22 -1.67 14.16
CA ALA A 7 -0.15 -2.31 12.88
C ALA A 7 0.66 -1.42 11.94
N ILE A 8 1.45 -2.03 11.08
CA ILE A 8 2.30 -1.31 10.14
C ILE A 8 1.39 -0.56 9.15
N ASP A 9 1.53 0.77 9.08
CA ASP A 9 0.70 1.61 8.21
C ASP A 9 1.25 1.64 6.78
N LEU A 10 0.45 1.17 5.84
CA LEU A 10 0.73 1.17 4.41
C LEU A 10 -0.23 2.09 3.65
N VAL A 11 0.23 2.60 2.52
CA VAL A 11 -0.55 3.44 1.61
C VAL A 11 -0.40 2.90 0.20
N VAL A 12 -1.52 2.65 -0.44
CA VAL A 12 -1.60 2.35 -1.86
C VAL A 12 -1.97 3.64 -2.58
N TYR A 13 -1.00 4.24 -3.26
CA TYR A 13 -1.27 5.34 -4.19
C TYR A 13 -1.85 4.76 -5.47
N GLY A 14 -3.10 5.09 -5.75
CA GLY A 14 -3.85 4.54 -6.86
C GLY A 14 -4.72 5.59 -7.52
N ARG A 15 -5.61 5.13 -8.40
CA ARG A 15 -6.68 5.94 -8.97
C ARG A 15 -7.94 5.09 -9.13
N GLU A 16 -9.12 5.68 -9.00
CA GLU A 16 -10.41 4.96 -8.96
C GLU A 16 -10.64 4.03 -10.18
N ALA A 17 -10.12 4.37 -11.36
CA ALA A 17 -10.30 3.61 -12.61
C ALA A 17 -9.16 2.62 -12.92
N CYS A 18 -8.55 1.99 -11.91
CA CYS A 18 -7.39 1.12 -12.11
C CYS A 18 -7.61 -0.31 -11.60
N HIS A 19 -7.76 -1.25 -12.54
CA HIS A 19 -7.92 -2.67 -12.24
C HIS A 19 -6.72 -3.26 -11.46
N LEU A 20 -5.51 -2.71 -11.67
CA LEU A 20 -4.32 -3.11 -10.92
C LEU A 20 -4.42 -2.70 -9.44
N CYS A 21 -5.01 -1.54 -9.14
CA CYS A 21 -5.24 -1.11 -7.76
C CYS A 21 -6.16 -2.09 -7.03
N GLU A 22 -7.26 -2.50 -7.66
CA GLU A 22 -8.19 -3.48 -7.09
C GLU A 22 -7.49 -4.82 -6.79
N GLN A 23 -6.68 -5.32 -7.73
CA GLN A 23 -5.91 -6.55 -7.52
C GLN A 23 -4.91 -6.45 -6.36
N MET A 24 -4.19 -5.33 -6.25
CA MET A 24 -3.27 -5.09 -5.14
C MET A 24 -4.00 -5.02 -3.79
N VAL A 25 -5.12 -4.30 -3.73
CA VAL A 25 -5.96 -4.18 -2.53
C VAL A 25 -6.53 -5.53 -2.11
N GLN A 26 -7.04 -6.32 -3.05
CA GLN A 26 -7.56 -7.66 -2.77
C GLN A 26 -6.46 -8.56 -2.21
N ALA A 27 -5.27 -8.53 -2.80
CA ALA A 27 -4.13 -9.29 -2.31
C ALA A 27 -3.72 -8.82 -0.90
N LEU A 28 -3.60 -7.52 -0.64
CA LEU A 28 -3.31 -6.99 0.70
C LEU A 28 -4.34 -7.46 1.74
N LYS A 29 -5.64 -7.44 1.42
CA LYS A 29 -6.69 -7.97 2.31
C LYS A 29 -6.52 -9.46 2.61
N GLN A 30 -6.13 -10.27 1.63
CA GLN A 30 -5.81 -11.68 1.86
C GLN A 30 -4.63 -11.84 2.83
N HIS A 31 -3.62 -10.98 2.71
CA HIS A 31 -2.45 -10.96 3.59
C HIS A 31 -2.74 -10.44 5.00
N GLN A 32 -3.67 -9.50 5.17
CA GLN A 32 -4.11 -9.01 6.49
C GLN A 32 -4.67 -10.13 7.38
N SER A 33 -5.21 -11.20 6.79
CA SER A 33 -5.66 -12.38 7.55
C SER A 33 -4.48 -13.12 8.22
N ARG A 34 -3.27 -13.01 7.66
CA ARG A 34 -2.06 -13.68 8.14
C ARG A 34 -1.11 -12.75 8.90
N LEU A 35 -1.16 -11.44 8.61
CA LEU A 35 -0.18 -10.44 9.01
C LEU A 35 -0.92 -9.23 9.59
N SER A 36 -0.42 -8.68 10.69
CA SER A 36 -1.01 -7.51 11.35
C SER A 36 -0.46 -6.21 10.76
N PHE A 37 -1.10 -5.71 9.70
CA PHE A 37 -0.79 -4.41 9.09
C PHE A 37 -2.07 -3.69 8.66
N ASP A 38 -2.04 -2.36 8.65
CA ASP A 38 -3.11 -1.53 8.12
C ASP A 38 -2.72 -0.97 6.75
N PHE A 39 -3.70 -0.72 5.90
CA PHE A 39 -3.42 -0.03 4.65
C PHE A 39 -4.62 0.81 4.21
N GLN A 40 -4.31 1.95 3.59
CA GLN A 40 -5.31 2.83 2.97
C GLN A 40 -4.98 3.08 1.51
N VAL A 41 -6.01 3.35 0.71
CA VAL A 41 -5.84 3.71 -0.70
C VAL A 41 -5.99 5.22 -0.81
N ILE A 42 -4.98 5.90 -1.36
CA ILE A 42 -4.99 7.33 -1.63
C ILE A 42 -5.08 7.53 -3.14
N ASP A 43 -6.09 8.28 -3.56
CA ASP A 43 -6.23 8.66 -4.96
C ASP A 43 -5.23 9.77 -5.30
N ILE A 44 -4.31 9.50 -6.21
CA ILE A 44 -3.28 10.48 -6.58
C ILE A 44 -3.84 11.65 -7.39
N ASP A 45 -4.97 11.50 -8.08
CA ASP A 45 -5.61 12.56 -8.88
C ASP A 45 -6.05 13.74 -7.99
N THR A 46 -6.29 13.47 -6.71
CA THR A 46 -6.60 14.48 -5.70
C THR A 46 -5.40 15.38 -5.34
N ASP A 47 -4.16 14.98 -5.65
CA ASP A 47 -2.95 15.73 -5.31
C ASP A 47 -1.97 15.83 -6.49
N SER A 48 -1.80 17.04 -7.01
CA SER A 48 -0.98 17.30 -8.19
C SER A 48 0.48 16.88 -8.00
N GLN A 49 1.01 16.89 -6.77
CA GLN A 49 2.38 16.44 -6.49
C GLN A 49 2.49 14.92 -6.62
N LEU A 50 1.49 14.17 -6.14
CA LEU A 50 1.43 12.72 -6.27
C LEU A 50 1.24 12.33 -7.73
N VAL A 51 0.38 13.02 -8.48
CA VAL A 51 0.27 12.83 -9.94
C VAL A 51 1.62 13.04 -10.59
N SER A 52 2.30 14.16 -10.35
CA SER A 52 3.60 14.42 -11.01
C SER A 52 4.66 13.36 -10.68
N ARG A 53 4.59 12.70 -9.51
CA ARG A 53 5.56 11.71 -9.05
C ARG A 53 5.25 10.29 -9.50
N TYR A 54 3.96 9.92 -9.47
CA TYR A 54 3.46 8.56 -9.64
C TYR A 54 2.52 8.36 -10.83
N ASN A 55 2.26 9.40 -11.65
CA ASN A 55 1.33 9.42 -12.79
C ASN A 55 1.04 8.04 -13.43
N ASP A 56 2.08 7.44 -14.02
CA ASP A 56 2.03 6.15 -14.72
C ASP A 56 2.67 5.00 -13.91
N LYS A 57 2.93 5.21 -12.63
CA LYS A 57 3.53 4.22 -11.71
C LYS A 57 2.51 3.57 -10.79
N VAL A 58 1.26 4.03 -10.82
CA VAL A 58 0.18 3.48 -10.00
C VAL A 58 -0.24 2.07 -10.46
N PRO A 59 -0.63 1.18 -9.52
CA PRO A 59 -0.62 1.34 -8.07
C PRO A 59 0.79 1.34 -7.47
N VAL A 60 1.05 2.20 -6.49
CA VAL A 60 2.30 2.22 -5.72
C VAL A 60 2.01 1.93 -4.26
N LEU A 61 2.66 0.91 -3.71
CA LEU A 61 2.62 0.59 -2.29
C LEU A 61 3.77 1.29 -1.57
N MET A 62 3.43 2.22 -0.69
CA MET A 62 4.35 2.87 0.24
C MET A 62 4.05 2.45 1.68
N SER A 63 5.08 2.44 2.51
CA SER A 63 4.89 2.47 3.96
C SER A 63 4.91 3.90 4.48
N LEU A 64 3.96 4.22 5.35
CA LEU A 64 3.96 5.46 6.13
C LEU A 64 4.99 5.43 7.25
N SER A 65 5.15 4.28 7.92
CA SER A 65 6.10 4.12 9.03
C SER A 65 7.55 4.28 8.56
N GLY A 66 7.89 3.73 7.39
CA GLY A 66 9.25 3.81 6.82
C GLY A 66 9.46 4.86 5.74
N GLN A 67 8.40 5.58 5.31
CA GLN A 67 8.43 6.50 4.15
C GLN A 67 9.12 5.89 2.91
N LYS A 68 8.91 4.59 2.69
CA LYS A 68 9.61 3.79 1.69
C LYS A 68 8.62 3.20 0.69
N GLU A 69 8.95 3.27 -0.58
CA GLU A 69 8.27 2.50 -1.63
C GLU A 69 8.64 1.03 -1.47
N ILE A 70 7.64 0.19 -1.22
CA ILE A 70 7.81 -1.26 -1.11
C ILE A 70 7.74 -1.85 -2.52
N CYS A 71 6.68 -1.52 -3.27
CA CYS A 71 6.42 -2.05 -4.62
C CYS A 71 5.60 -1.07 -5.45
N ARG A 72 5.55 -1.31 -6.77
CA ARG A 72 4.65 -0.62 -7.71
C ARG A 72 4.17 -1.57 -8.80
N TYR A 73 3.09 -1.23 -9.48
CA TYR A 73 2.36 -1.99 -10.50
C TYR A 73 1.66 -3.25 -9.99
N TYR A 74 2.39 -4.14 -9.31
CA TYR A 74 1.88 -5.38 -8.75
C TYR A 74 2.30 -5.50 -7.29
N LEU A 75 1.48 -6.21 -6.51
CA LEU A 75 1.86 -6.52 -5.13
C LEU A 75 2.97 -7.56 -5.15
N ASP A 76 4.18 -7.15 -4.74
CA ASP A 76 5.24 -8.11 -4.47
C ASP A 76 5.10 -8.59 -3.03
N THR A 77 4.51 -9.78 -2.89
CA THR A 77 4.23 -10.37 -1.59
C THR A 77 5.51 -10.73 -0.85
N SER A 78 6.62 -11.00 -1.55
CA SER A 78 7.91 -11.26 -0.93
C SER A 78 8.51 -9.99 -0.36
N ALA A 79 8.45 -8.87 -1.09
CA ALA A 79 8.95 -7.58 -0.59
C ALA A 79 8.08 -7.05 0.57
N LEU A 80 6.77 -7.28 0.52
CA LEU A 80 5.87 -6.98 1.64
C LEU A 80 6.25 -7.80 2.88
N ASP A 81 6.42 -9.12 2.74
CA ASP A 81 6.78 -10.00 3.85
C ASP A 81 8.14 -9.60 4.48
N ASP A 82 9.16 -9.35 3.66
CA ASP A 82 10.48 -8.87 4.09
C ASP A 82 10.39 -7.52 4.84
N TYR A 83 9.58 -6.59 4.31
CA TYR A 83 9.35 -5.31 4.95
C TYR A 83 8.69 -5.49 6.32
N LEU A 84 7.59 -6.25 6.40
CA LEU A 84 6.88 -6.49 7.66
C LEU A 84 7.75 -7.25 8.67
N ALA A 85 8.60 -8.16 8.20
CA ALA A 85 9.57 -8.88 9.02
C ALA A 85 10.60 -7.95 9.68
N SER A 86 10.88 -6.78 9.08
CA SER A 86 11.79 -5.78 9.67
C SER A 86 11.20 -5.03 10.87
N PHE A 87 9.90 -5.15 11.13
CA PHE A 87 9.19 -4.48 12.24
C PHE A 87 8.69 -5.48 13.31
N ARG A 88 9.06 -6.76 13.19
CA ARG A 88 8.69 -7.83 14.12
C ARG A 88 9.66 -7.96 15.30
#